data_AF-A0AA43HTS3-F1
#
_entry.id   AF-A0AA43HTS3-F1
#
_cell.length_a   1.000
_cell.length_b   1.000
_cell.length_c   1.000
_cell.angle_alpha   90.00
_cell.angle_beta   90.00
_cell.angle_gamma   90.00
#
_symmetry.space_group_name_H-M   'P 1'
#
loop_
_entity.id
_entity.type
_entity.pdbx_description
1 polymer ?
#
loop_
_entity_poly.entity_id
_entity_poly.type
_entity_poly.pdbx_seq_one_letter_code
_entity_poly.pdbx_strand_id
1 'polypeptide(L)'
;MPPFYDIYGLSKKRDRETIEKFLDYFCYRDEIENLGKDEGIFILESEDYNIQEDFIPVKTLSEVIDFGINNPNQAFAFYLSQPLKNVESVILCFTYDNQIVLGVSVEVNRIENDRFIDNSAICDQLAATIVKLTSAHKTIMGLELPPPRSESELDELLL
;
A
#
# COMPACT_ATOMS: atom_id res chain seq x y z
N MET A 1 11.73 16.42 3.10
CA MET A 1 10.49 15.67 2.85
C MET A 1 9.57 15.97 4.03
N PRO A 2 8.33 16.42 3.80
CA PRO A 2 7.36 16.55 4.88
C PRO A 2 7.10 15.17 5.50
N PRO A 3 6.76 15.09 6.80
CA PRO A 3 6.38 13.84 7.41
C PRO A 3 5.01 13.39 6.91
N PHE A 4 4.79 12.08 6.76
CA PHE A 4 3.52 11.49 6.34
C PHE A 4 2.85 10.66 7.43
N TYR A 5 1.51 10.70 7.45
CA TYR A 5 0.72 9.64 8.05
C TYR A 5 0.50 8.54 7.01
N ASP A 6 0.87 7.32 7.37
CA ASP A 6 0.61 6.12 6.59
C ASP A 6 -0.59 5.39 7.18
N ILE A 7 -1.57 5.09 6.34
CA ILE A 7 -2.80 4.41 6.73
C ILE A 7 -2.89 3.11 5.94
N TYR A 8 -3.01 1.99 6.66
CA TYR A 8 -3.04 0.65 6.09
C TYR A 8 -4.32 -0.08 6.45
N GLY A 9 -4.85 -0.87 5.50
CA GLY A 9 -5.87 -1.88 5.76
C GLY A 9 -5.42 -3.26 5.28
N LEU A 10 -5.45 -4.23 6.19
CA LEU A 10 -5.12 -5.63 5.89
C LEU A 10 -6.38 -6.38 5.43
N SER A 11 -6.35 -6.92 4.21
CA SER A 11 -7.43 -7.70 3.63
C SER A 11 -6.99 -9.11 3.28
N LYS A 12 -7.89 -10.08 3.55
CA LYS A 12 -7.78 -11.46 3.08
C LYS A 12 -8.16 -11.61 1.60
N LYS A 13 -8.67 -10.54 0.97
CA LYS A 13 -9.05 -10.52 -0.44
C LYS A 13 -7.86 -10.07 -1.31
N ARG A 14 -6.85 -10.94 -1.40
CA ARG A 14 -5.71 -10.78 -2.33
C ARG A 14 -6.14 -11.15 -3.74
N ASP A 15 -7.08 -10.40 -4.30
CA ASP A 15 -7.64 -10.62 -5.62
C ASP A 15 -7.67 -9.33 -6.45
N ARG A 16 -7.75 -9.50 -7.77
CA ARG A 16 -7.71 -8.39 -8.72
C ARG A 16 -8.88 -7.43 -8.52
N GLU A 17 -10.08 -7.95 -8.26
CA GLU A 17 -11.28 -7.11 -8.06
C GLU A 17 -11.08 -6.13 -6.90
N THR A 18 -10.56 -6.61 -5.77
CA THR A 18 -10.33 -5.82 -4.57
C THR A 18 -9.25 -4.76 -4.79
N ILE A 19 -8.16 -5.13 -5.46
CA ILE A 19 -7.04 -4.24 -5.76
C ILE A 19 -7.47 -3.14 -6.73
N GLU A 20 -8.12 -3.51 -7.84
CA GLU A 20 -8.57 -2.54 -8.85
C GLU A 20 -9.60 -1.58 -8.27
N LYS A 21 -10.55 -2.06 -7.45
CA LYS A 21 -11.51 -1.19 -6.75
C LYS A 21 -10.83 -0.16 -5.83
N PHE A 22 -9.72 -0.54 -5.20
CA PHE A 22 -8.93 0.37 -4.37
C PHE A 22 -8.16 1.39 -5.23
N LEU A 23 -7.50 0.93 -6.28
CA LEU A 23 -6.77 1.78 -7.23
C LEU A 23 -7.69 2.76 -7.96
N ASP A 24 -8.86 2.33 -8.42
CA ASP A 24 -9.85 3.19 -9.08
C ASP A 24 -10.29 4.36 -8.20
N TYR A 25 -10.31 4.16 -6.87
CA TYR A 25 -10.69 5.19 -5.92
C TYR A 25 -9.56 6.21 -5.70
N PHE A 26 -8.33 5.75 -5.48
CA PHE A 26 -7.20 6.61 -5.09
C PHE A 26 -6.29 7.05 -6.25
N CYS A 27 -6.45 6.48 -7.44
CA CYS A 27 -5.58 6.73 -8.58
C CYS A 27 -6.36 7.08 -9.84
N TYR A 28 -5.67 7.69 -10.80
CA TYR A 28 -6.12 7.73 -12.19
C TYR A 28 -5.58 6.48 -12.90
N ARG A 29 -6.35 5.39 -12.88
CA ARG A 29 -5.89 4.03 -13.21
C ARG A 29 -5.13 3.91 -14.53
N ASP A 30 -5.61 4.59 -15.58
CA ASP A 30 -4.98 4.58 -16.90
C ASP A 30 -3.61 5.27 -16.93
N GLU A 31 -3.41 6.26 -16.06
CA GLU A 31 -2.20 7.07 -16.00
C GLU A 31 -1.08 6.40 -15.18
N ILE A 32 -1.44 5.44 -14.30
CA ILE A 32 -0.49 4.65 -13.51
C ILE A 32 -0.22 3.25 -14.07
N GLU A 33 -0.81 2.88 -15.22
CA GLU A 33 -0.66 1.54 -15.79
C GLU A 33 0.75 1.29 -16.32
N ASN A 34 1.30 2.25 -17.08
CA ASN A 34 2.62 2.10 -17.69
C ASN A 34 3.69 2.53 -16.71
N LEU A 35 4.46 1.57 -16.24
CA LEU A 35 5.60 1.79 -15.37
C LEU A 35 6.83 2.18 -16.23
N GLY A 36 7.71 2.98 -15.66
CA GLY A 36 8.95 3.40 -16.32
C GLY A 36 9.86 2.21 -16.67
N LYS A 37 10.98 2.48 -17.36
CA LYS A 37 11.88 1.42 -17.84
C LYS A 37 12.68 0.70 -16.75
N ASP A 38 12.71 1.25 -15.54
CA ASP A 38 13.55 0.81 -14.43
C ASP A 38 12.72 0.41 -13.20
N GLU A 39 11.41 0.18 -13.39
CA GLU A 39 10.51 -0.26 -12.32
C GLU A 39 10.56 -1.78 -12.16
N GLY A 40 10.38 -2.24 -10.93
CA GLY A 40 10.46 -3.67 -10.62
C GLY A 40 9.93 -4.01 -9.25
N ILE A 41 9.69 -5.30 -9.06
CA ILE A 41 9.33 -5.89 -7.78
C ILE A 41 10.62 -6.30 -7.09
N PHE A 42 10.84 -5.74 -5.89
CA PHE A 42 11.94 -6.12 -5.02
C PHE A 42 11.42 -7.13 -4.00
N ILE A 43 11.87 -8.38 -4.12
CA ILE A 43 11.62 -9.41 -3.13
C ILE A 43 12.69 -9.27 -2.06
N LEU A 44 12.27 -9.06 -0.82
CA LEU A 44 13.19 -8.98 0.31
C LEU A 44 13.52 -10.40 0.80
N GLU A 45 14.77 -10.62 1.16
CA GLU A 45 15.21 -11.85 1.81
C GLU A 45 14.43 -12.07 3.12
N SER A 46 14.09 -13.32 3.39
CA SER A 46 13.53 -13.74 4.68
C SER A 46 13.93 -15.16 5.02
N GLU A 47 14.62 -15.31 6.15
CA GLU A 47 15.02 -16.61 6.69
C GLU A 47 13.79 -17.44 7.12
N ASP A 48 12.82 -16.81 7.80
CA ASP A 48 11.61 -17.47 8.30
C ASP A 48 10.77 -18.11 7.19
N TYR A 49 10.78 -17.50 6.00
CA TYR A 49 10.06 -17.98 4.83
C TYR A 49 10.97 -18.63 3.76
N ASN A 50 12.28 -18.76 4.03
CA ASN A 50 13.30 -19.28 3.11
C ASN A 50 13.25 -18.63 1.71
N ILE A 51 13.18 -17.29 1.69
CA ILE A 51 13.12 -16.46 0.49
C ILE A 51 14.46 -15.75 0.30
N GLN A 52 15.01 -15.81 -0.92
CA GLN A 52 16.19 -15.03 -1.30
C GLN A 52 15.78 -13.69 -1.90
N GLU A 53 16.64 -12.68 -1.74
CA GLU A 53 16.46 -11.39 -2.40
C GLU A 53 16.47 -11.56 -3.93
N ASP A 54 15.52 -10.92 -4.60
CA ASP A 54 15.41 -10.94 -6.06
C ASP A 54 14.82 -9.62 -6.58
N PHE A 55 15.12 -9.31 -7.84
CA PHE A 55 14.56 -8.17 -8.55
C PHE A 55 13.89 -8.62 -9.84
N ILE A 56 12.59 -8.35 -9.93
CA ILE A 56 11.76 -8.77 -11.06
C ILE A 56 11.34 -7.52 -11.83
N PRO A 57 11.89 -7.27 -13.02
CA PRO A 57 11.54 -6.10 -13.81
C PRO A 57 10.10 -6.19 -14.27
N VAL A 58 9.38 -5.08 -14.16
CA VAL A 58 7.99 -4.94 -14.62
C VAL A 58 7.84 -3.70 -15.48
N LYS A 59 6.88 -3.74 -16.40
CA LYS A 59 6.54 -2.61 -17.29
C LYS A 59 5.15 -2.07 -17.02
N THR A 60 4.32 -2.82 -16.32
CA THR A 60 2.96 -2.40 -16.03
C THR A 60 2.54 -2.68 -14.60
N LEU A 61 1.63 -1.87 -14.08
CA LEU A 61 1.03 -2.14 -12.78
C LEU A 61 0.22 -3.45 -12.82
N SER A 62 -0.37 -3.79 -13.96
CA SER A 62 -1.01 -5.09 -14.15
C SER A 62 -0.07 -6.27 -13.92
N GLU A 63 1.19 -6.19 -14.39
CA GLU A 63 2.22 -7.20 -14.13
C GLU A 63 2.55 -7.31 -12.63
N VAL A 64 2.63 -6.19 -11.90
CA VAL A 64 2.83 -6.19 -10.45
C VAL A 64 1.68 -6.89 -9.73
N ILE A 65 0.45 -6.57 -10.11
CA ILE A 65 -0.76 -7.16 -9.52
C ILE A 65 -0.83 -8.66 -9.82
N ASP A 66 -0.59 -9.06 -11.07
CA ASP A 66 -0.58 -10.48 -11.46
C ASP A 66 0.50 -11.26 -10.72
N PHE A 67 1.69 -10.66 -10.59
CA PHE A 67 2.77 -11.29 -9.84
C PHE A 67 2.39 -11.48 -8.37
N GLY A 68 1.87 -10.44 -7.73
CA GLY A 68 1.44 -10.51 -6.34
C GLY A 68 0.32 -11.54 -6.13
N ILE A 69 -0.67 -11.62 -7.00
CA ILE A 69 -1.75 -12.61 -6.87
C ILE A 69 -1.23 -14.05 -7.05
N ASN A 70 -0.36 -14.27 -8.04
CA ASN A 70 0.10 -15.61 -8.40
C ASN A 70 1.22 -16.17 -7.51
N ASN A 71 1.84 -15.33 -6.67
CA ASN A 71 2.93 -15.73 -5.77
C ASN A 71 2.54 -15.48 -4.28
N PRO A 72 1.60 -16.27 -3.73
CA PRO A 72 0.95 -15.98 -2.44
C PRO A 72 1.89 -15.95 -1.22
N ASN A 73 3.07 -16.56 -1.33
CA ASN A 73 4.06 -16.66 -0.26
C ASN A 73 5.25 -15.71 -0.47
N GLN A 74 5.18 -14.81 -1.44
CA GLN A 74 6.19 -13.78 -1.64
C GLN A 74 5.65 -12.44 -1.18
N ALA A 75 6.38 -11.83 -0.24
CA ALA A 75 6.06 -10.51 0.25
C ALA A 75 6.90 -9.44 -0.43
N PHE A 76 6.25 -8.34 -0.79
CA PHE A 76 6.87 -7.13 -1.31
C PHE A 76 5.91 -5.97 -1.16
N ALA A 77 6.45 -4.75 -1.18
CA ALA A 77 5.67 -3.53 -1.21
C ALA A 77 5.95 -2.77 -2.51
N PHE A 78 4.89 -2.26 -3.13
CA PHE A 78 4.96 -1.44 -4.33
C PHE A 78 4.31 -0.09 -4.02
N TYR A 79 5.04 0.99 -4.29
CA TYR A 79 4.65 2.36 -3.94
C TYR A 79 4.38 3.15 -5.21
N LEU A 80 3.22 3.78 -5.29
CA LEU A 80 2.80 4.65 -6.38
C LEU A 80 2.77 6.08 -5.87
N SER A 81 3.40 7.02 -6.58
CA SER A 81 3.57 8.41 -6.10
C SER A 81 2.76 9.45 -6.88
N GLN A 82 2.60 9.33 -8.21
CA GLN A 82 1.69 10.17 -9.02
C GLN A 82 1.39 9.48 -10.37
N PRO A 83 0.23 9.73 -11.00
CA PRO A 83 -0.84 10.63 -10.57
C PRO A 83 -1.90 9.99 -9.65
N LEU A 84 -2.15 10.65 -8.51
CA LEU A 84 -3.05 10.16 -7.43
C LEU A 84 -4.18 11.15 -7.12
N LYS A 85 -5.21 10.67 -6.41
CA LYS A 85 -6.39 11.43 -5.98
C LYS A 85 -6.32 11.72 -4.49
N ASN A 86 -5.98 12.96 -4.14
CA ASN A 86 -6.03 13.49 -2.76
C ASN A 86 -5.14 12.75 -1.73
N VAL A 87 -4.14 11.99 -2.20
CA VAL A 87 -3.15 11.29 -1.38
C VAL A 87 -1.77 11.43 -2.04
N GLU A 88 -0.73 11.25 -1.24
CA GLU A 88 0.67 11.47 -1.64
C GLU A 88 1.33 10.19 -2.14
N SER A 89 0.86 9.05 -1.63
CA SER A 89 1.29 7.74 -2.05
C SER A 89 0.14 6.74 -1.95
N VAL A 90 0.15 5.75 -2.84
CA VAL A 90 -0.67 4.54 -2.76
C VAL A 90 0.26 3.34 -2.64
N ILE A 91 -0.04 2.45 -1.70
CA ILE A 91 0.84 1.35 -1.30
C ILE A 91 0.09 0.04 -1.49
N LEU A 92 0.67 -0.86 -2.28
CA LEU A 92 0.25 -2.24 -2.42
C LEU A 92 1.32 -3.12 -1.77
N CYS A 93 1.01 -3.72 -0.63
CA CYS A 93 1.93 -4.66 0.01
C CYS A 93 1.33 -6.06 0.06
N PHE A 94 1.94 -6.95 -0.70
CA PHE A 94 1.63 -8.37 -0.68
C PHE A 94 2.38 -9.01 0.49
N THR A 95 1.70 -9.83 1.27
CA THR A 95 2.25 -10.38 2.51
C THR A 95 2.65 -11.85 2.36
N TYR A 96 3.45 -12.37 3.30
CA TYR A 96 3.87 -13.77 3.32
C TYR A 96 2.74 -14.76 3.62
N ASP A 97 1.69 -14.30 4.30
CA ASP A 97 0.55 -15.09 4.77
C ASP A 97 -0.66 -15.04 3.81
N ASN A 98 -0.40 -14.82 2.51
CA ASN A 98 -1.42 -14.77 1.46
C ASN A 98 -2.52 -13.71 1.69
N GLN A 99 -2.14 -12.58 2.26
CA GLN A 99 -3.00 -11.41 2.43
C GLN A 99 -2.46 -10.25 1.58
N ILE A 100 -3.15 -9.11 1.66
CA ILE A 100 -2.69 -7.86 1.07
C ILE A 100 -2.97 -6.70 2.02
N VAL A 101 -1.96 -5.87 2.20
CA VAL A 101 -2.05 -4.56 2.82
C VAL A 101 -2.25 -3.52 1.71
N LEU A 102 -3.33 -2.76 1.82
CA LEU A 102 -3.68 -1.68 0.91
C LEU A 102 -3.62 -0.38 1.70
N GLY A 103 -2.75 0.54 1.29
CA GLY A 103 -2.46 1.74 2.06
C GLY A 103 -2.34 3.00 1.26
N VAL A 104 -2.43 4.12 1.96
CA VAL A 104 -2.22 5.46 1.42
C VAL A 104 -1.38 6.28 2.40
N SER A 105 -0.65 7.25 1.87
CA SER A 105 0.09 8.24 2.67
C SER A 105 -0.49 9.63 2.46
N VAL A 106 -0.55 10.43 3.52
CA VAL A 106 -0.95 11.85 3.47
C VAL A 106 0.03 12.68 4.29
N GLU A 107 0.35 13.91 3.83
CA GLU A 107 1.21 14.80 4.62
C GLU A 107 0.59 15.04 6.00
N VAL A 108 1.39 15.00 7.06
CA VAL A 108 0.91 15.26 8.44
C VAL A 108 0.26 16.63 8.53
N ASN A 109 0.88 17.62 7.90
CA ASN A 109 0.37 18.98 7.88
C ASN A 109 0.24 19.46 6.45
N ARG A 110 -0.90 20.07 6.12
CA ARG A 110 -1.02 20.93 4.94
C ARG A 110 -1.00 22.39 5.34
N ILE A 111 -0.52 23.24 4.44
CA ILE A 111 -0.63 24.69 4.58
C ILE A 111 -1.89 25.15 3.85
N GLU A 112 -2.84 25.71 4.59
CA GLU A 112 -4.07 26.28 4.02
C GLU A 112 -4.28 27.68 4.63
N ASN A 113 -4.34 28.70 3.78
CA ASN A 113 -4.46 30.11 4.20
C ASN A 113 -3.42 30.51 5.27
N ASP A 114 -2.14 30.17 5.04
CA ASP A 114 -1.01 30.42 5.95
C ASP A 114 -1.14 29.76 7.34
N ARG A 115 -1.96 28.72 7.47
CA ARG A 115 -2.11 27.93 8.70
C ARG A 115 -1.71 26.47 8.48
N PHE A 116 -1.04 25.90 9.46
CA PHE A 116 -0.78 24.46 9.54
C PHE A 116 -2.05 23.76 10.00
N ILE A 117 -2.56 22.87 9.16
CA ILE A 117 -3.69 22.00 9.48
C ILE A 117 -3.17 20.57 9.59
N ASP A 118 -3.35 19.99 10.78
CA ASP A 118 -3.11 18.56 11.01
C ASP A 118 -4.15 17.72 10.26
N ASN A 119 -3.67 16.81 9.41
CA ASN A 119 -4.51 15.92 8.60
C ASN A 119 -4.94 14.65 9.35
N SER A 120 -4.66 14.51 10.64
CA SER A 120 -5.09 13.36 11.47
C SER A 120 -6.58 13.05 11.35
N ALA A 121 -7.45 14.08 11.30
CA ALA A 121 -8.89 13.91 11.13
C ALA A 121 -9.31 13.28 9.79
N ILE A 122 -8.50 13.43 8.74
CA ILE A 122 -8.74 12.80 7.43
C ILE A 122 -8.31 11.33 7.45
N CYS A 123 -7.33 10.98 8.29
CA CYS A 123 -6.82 9.62 8.37
C CYS A 123 -7.89 8.62 8.80
N ASP A 124 -8.77 8.98 9.76
CA ASP A 124 -9.90 8.13 10.15
C ASP A 124 -10.88 7.89 9.00
N GLN A 125 -11.12 8.91 8.18
CA GLN A 125 -12.00 8.80 7.01
C GLN A 125 -11.37 7.92 5.92
N LEU A 126 -10.05 8.04 5.73
CA LEU A 126 -9.29 7.20 4.81
C LEU A 126 -9.28 5.74 5.28
N ALA A 127 -9.06 5.48 6.57
CA ALA A 127 -9.10 4.14 7.14
C ALA A 127 -10.49 3.49 6.93
N ALA A 128 -11.56 4.22 7.23
CA ALA A 128 -12.92 3.75 6.98
C ALA A 128 -13.19 3.49 5.48
N THR A 129 -12.64 4.34 4.61
CA THR A 129 -12.74 4.18 3.16
C THR A 129 -12.01 2.93 2.67
N ILE A 130 -10.78 2.70 3.14
CA ILE A 130 -10.01 1.49 2.85
C ILE A 130 -10.83 0.26 3.25
N VAL A 131 -11.35 0.20 4.49
CA VAL A 131 -12.18 -0.93 4.96
C VAL A 131 -13.37 -1.17 4.03
N LYS A 132 -14.09 -0.13 3.63
CA LYS A 132 -15.26 -0.23 2.75
C LYS A 132 -14.89 -0.71 1.34
N LEU A 133 -13.74 -0.28 0.81
CA LEU A 133 -13.29 -0.67 -0.52
C LEU A 133 -12.80 -2.12 -0.51
N THR A 134 -11.99 -2.48 0.47
CA THR A 134 -11.14 -3.67 0.43
C THR A 134 -11.62 -4.83 1.31
N SER A 135 -12.66 -4.61 2.12
CA SER A 135 -13.06 -5.54 3.18
C SER A 135 -11.91 -5.82 4.18
N ALA A 136 -11.03 -4.85 4.39
CA ALA A 136 -9.97 -4.97 5.39
C ALA A 136 -10.57 -5.26 6.77
N HIS A 137 -9.93 -6.18 7.49
CA HIS A 137 -10.38 -6.65 8.81
C HIS A 137 -9.54 -6.10 9.97
N LYS A 138 -8.37 -5.53 9.65
CA LYS A 138 -7.54 -4.74 10.55
C LYS A 138 -7.08 -3.49 9.82
N THR A 139 -6.94 -2.40 10.57
CA THR A 139 -6.37 -1.15 10.08
C THR A 139 -5.36 -0.62 11.07
N ILE A 140 -4.32 0.03 10.57
CA ILE A 140 -3.33 0.72 11.39
C ILE A 140 -2.98 2.06 10.73
N MET A 141 -2.66 3.04 11.57
CA MET A 141 -2.13 4.34 11.15
C MET A 141 -0.86 4.62 11.96
N GLY A 142 0.16 5.16 11.31
CA GLY A 142 1.37 5.60 11.97
C GLY A 142 2.08 6.73 11.23
N LEU A 143 3.04 7.35 11.91
CA LEU A 143 3.93 8.36 11.33
C LEU A 143 5.11 7.64 10.66
N GLU A 144 5.30 7.82 9.35
CA GLU A 144 6.37 7.16 8.58
C GLU A 144 6.45 5.65 8.85
N LEU A 145 5.28 5.00 8.87
CA LEU A 145 5.15 3.60 9.28
C LEU A 145 5.35 2.71 8.04
N PRO A 146 6.31 1.77 8.02
CA PRO A 146 6.43 0.83 6.91
C PRO A 146 5.22 -0.12 6.85
N PRO A 147 4.81 -0.60 5.65
CA PRO A 147 3.72 -1.55 5.53
C PRO A 147 4.12 -2.91 6.15
N PRO A 148 3.27 -3.51 6.99
CA PRO A 148 3.55 -4.83 7.56
C PRO A 148 3.48 -5.92 6.48
N ARG A 149 4.37 -6.92 6.56
CA ARG A 149 4.51 -8.02 5.59
C ARG A 149 3.83 -9.31 6.04
N SER A 150 3.14 -9.29 7.18
CA SER A 150 2.29 -10.37 7.70
C SER A 150 1.26 -9.81 8.68
N GLU A 151 0.22 -10.57 8.98
CA GLU A 151 -0.74 -10.22 10.04
C GLU A 151 -0.08 -10.16 11.43
N SER A 152 0.90 -11.03 11.69
CA SER A 152 1.65 -11.04 12.97
C SER A 152 2.49 -9.77 13.15
N GLU A 153 3.19 -9.32 12.10
CA GLU A 153 3.93 -8.05 12.13
C GLU A 153 2.98 -6.86 12.36
N LEU A 154 1.78 -6.89 11.78
CA LEU A 154 0.76 -5.88 12.05
C LEU A 154 0.29 -5.91 13.51
N ASP A 155 0.06 -7.10 14.08
CA ASP A 155 -0.37 -7.25 15.47
C ASP A 155 0.68 -6.71 16.46
N GLU A 156 1.97 -6.89 16.19
CA GLU A 156 3.06 -6.33 16.99
C GLU A 156 3.06 -4.79 17.00
N LEU A 157 2.64 -4.16 15.90
CA LEU A 157 2.52 -2.70 15.80
C LEU A 157 1.30 -2.13 16.52
N LEU A 158 0.34 -2.97 16.92
CA LEU A 158 -0.89 -2.57 17.63
C LEU A 158 -0.78 -2.74 19.17
N LEU A 159 0.31 -3.30 19.69
CA LEU A 159 0.57 -3.54 21.10
C LEU A 159 1.25 -2.35 21.79
#